data_AF-A0A963BQL4-F1
#
_entry.id   AF-A0A963BQL4-F1
#
_cell.length_a   1.000
_cell.length_b   1.000
_cell.length_c   1.000
_cell.angle_alpha   90.00
_cell.angle_beta   90.00
_cell.angle_gamma   90.00
#
_symmetry.space_group_name_H-M   'P 1'
#
loop_
_entity.id
_entity.type
_entity.pdbx_description
1 polymer ?
#
loop_
_entity_poly.entity_id
_entity_poly.type
_entity_poly.pdbx_seq_one_letter_code
_entity_poly.pdbx_strand_id
1 'polypeptide(L)'
;GGLAAALSTAAGLLLAMSTAISHDLLKSTFAKGISEKGELMAARISMAGVIAIAGWFGLHPPGFAAQVVALAFGLAASSIFPALMMGIFNKRVNNTGAVLGMLAGLLSTLIYIFWFKGWFFVPGTEMAANKPDNWFLGIQPEAFGTIGAAINFAVAILISKVTKAPPEHIQHLVEDIRTPRGAGAATDH
;
A
#
# COMPACT_ATOMS: atom_id res chain seq x y z
N GLY A 1 -4.91 -19.80 22.12
CA GLY A 1 -3.76 -18.97 21.72
C GLY A 1 -3.75 -18.71 20.22
N GLY A 2 -3.07 -19.55 19.44
CA GLY A 2 -2.85 -19.33 18.00
C GLY A 2 -4.11 -19.15 17.15
N LEU A 3 -5.14 -19.99 17.35
CA LEU A 3 -6.42 -19.84 16.64
C LEU A 3 -7.12 -18.50 16.93
N ALA A 4 -7.07 -18.03 18.18
CA ALA A 4 -7.64 -16.74 18.55
C ALA A 4 -6.88 -15.57 17.90
N ALA A 5 -5.54 -15.66 17.81
CA ALA A 5 -4.72 -14.66 17.13
C ALA A 5 -4.98 -14.62 15.62
N ALA A 6 -5.09 -15.78 14.97
CA ALA A 6 -5.40 -15.88 13.54
C ALA A 6 -6.78 -15.31 13.23
N LEU A 7 -7.80 -15.65 14.03
CA LEU A 7 -9.16 -15.13 13.87
C LEU A 7 -9.24 -13.62 14.12
N SER A 8 -8.51 -13.09 15.11
CA SER A 8 -8.45 -11.65 15.36
C SER A 8 -7.83 -10.89 14.19
N THR A 9 -6.75 -11.42 13.61
CA THR A 9 -6.11 -10.83 12.42
C THR A 9 -7.05 -10.88 11.21
N ALA A 10 -7.69 -12.03 10.98
CA ALA A 10 -8.64 -12.21 9.89
C ALA A 10 -9.83 -11.25 10.01
N ALA A 11 -10.42 -11.11 11.20
CA ALA A 11 -11.53 -10.19 11.44
C ALA A 11 -11.11 -8.72 11.23
N GLY A 12 -9.93 -8.33 11.71
CA GLY A 12 -9.40 -6.98 11.52
C GLY A 12 -9.16 -6.64 10.05
N LEU A 13 -8.49 -7.51 9.30
CA LEU A 13 -8.26 -7.33 7.86
C LEU A 13 -9.57 -7.33 7.06
N LEU A 14 -10.53 -8.19 7.43
CA LEU A 14 -11.84 -8.25 6.79
C LEU A 14 -12.62 -6.95 6.97
N LEU A 15 -12.61 -6.38 8.17
CA LEU A 15 -13.23 -5.09 8.45
C LEU A 15 -12.55 -3.98 7.65
N ALA A 16 -11.21 -3.95 7.63
CA ALA A 16 -10.45 -2.97 6.86
C ALA A 16 -10.76 -3.04 5.35
N MET A 17 -10.81 -4.24 4.78
CA MET A 17 -11.20 -4.44 3.37
C MET A 17 -12.65 -4.02 3.10
N SER A 18 -13.57 -4.36 4.00
CA SER A 18 -14.97 -3.98 3.91
C SER A 18 -15.12 -2.46 3.89
N THR A 19 -14.43 -1.74 4.78
CA THR A 19 -14.42 -0.27 4.84
C THR A 19 -13.76 0.34 3.60
N ALA A 20 -12.64 -0.21 3.12
CA ALA A 20 -11.99 0.27 1.90
C ALA A 20 -12.94 0.20 0.68
N ILE A 21 -13.74 -0.88 0.58
CA ILE A 21 -14.72 -1.01 -0.51
C ILE A 21 -15.93 -0.08 -0.29
N SER A 22 -16.52 -0.05 0.90
CA SER A 22 -17.73 0.73 1.15
C SER A 22 -17.49 2.24 1.20
N HIS A 23 -16.43 2.67 1.89
CA HIS A 23 -16.14 4.07 2.15
C HIS A 23 -15.28 4.67 1.05
N ASP A 24 -14.10 4.10 0.78
CA ASP A 24 -13.13 4.71 -0.14
C ASP A 24 -13.57 4.53 -1.60
N LEU A 25 -13.93 3.31 -1.97
CA LEU A 25 -14.30 3.00 -3.36
C LEU A 25 -15.71 3.47 -3.69
N LEU A 26 -16.71 3.11 -2.88
CA LEU A 26 -18.10 3.49 -3.16
C LEU A 26 -18.40 4.93 -2.72
N LYS A 27 -18.45 5.23 -1.43
CA LYS A 27 -18.94 6.54 -0.95
C LYS A 27 -18.08 7.72 -1.40
N SER A 28 -16.76 7.59 -1.35
CA SER A 28 -15.82 8.66 -1.69
C SER A 28 -15.59 8.79 -3.20
N THR A 29 -15.57 7.67 -3.94
CA THR A 29 -15.17 7.67 -5.37
C THR A 29 -16.34 7.53 -6.35
N PHE A 30 -17.08 6.41 -6.33
CA PHE A 30 -18.05 6.07 -7.39
C PHE A 30 -19.50 6.48 -7.12
N ALA A 31 -19.96 6.39 -5.87
CA ALA A 31 -21.34 6.61 -5.43
C ALA A 31 -21.39 7.74 -4.40
N LYS A 32 -20.89 8.92 -4.80
CA LYS A 32 -20.87 10.14 -3.99
C LYS A 32 -22.32 10.51 -3.59
N GLY A 33 -22.63 10.38 -2.31
CA GLY A 33 -23.97 10.65 -1.77
C GLY A 33 -24.78 9.42 -1.39
N ILE A 34 -24.19 8.22 -1.40
CA ILE A 34 -24.80 7.05 -0.75
C ILE A 34 -25.12 7.36 0.72
N SER A 35 -26.33 6.99 1.16
CA SER A 35 -26.74 7.17 2.55
C SER A 35 -25.91 6.28 3.48
N GLU A 36 -25.84 6.64 4.76
CA GLU A 36 -25.14 5.81 5.76
C GLU A 36 -25.69 4.38 5.82
N LYS A 37 -27.02 4.24 5.69
CA LYS A 37 -27.66 2.92 5.60
C LYS A 37 -27.18 2.15 4.36
N GLY A 38 -27.04 2.83 3.23
CA GLY A 38 -26.54 2.24 1.98
C GLY A 38 -25.06 1.84 2.09
N GLU A 39 -24.23 2.67 2.71
CA GLU A 39 -22.82 2.38 2.98
C GLU A 39 -22.66 1.16 3.89
N LEU A 40 -23.43 1.10 4.99
CA LEU A 40 -23.42 -0.05 5.90
C LEU A 40 -23.85 -1.34 5.19
N MET A 41 -24.83 -1.25 4.29
CA MET A 41 -25.26 -2.40 3.50
C MET A 41 -24.16 -2.84 2.52
N ALA A 42 -23.52 -1.88 1.84
CA ALA A 42 -22.40 -2.17 0.95
C ALA A 42 -21.21 -2.79 1.70
N ALA A 43 -20.91 -2.33 2.91
CA ALA A 43 -19.88 -2.91 3.77
C ALA A 43 -20.17 -4.39 4.09
N ARG A 44 -21.42 -4.71 4.48
CA ARG A 44 -21.84 -6.09 4.78
C ARG A 44 -21.80 -7.00 3.55
N ILE A 45 -22.24 -6.50 2.39
CA ILE A 45 -22.18 -7.26 1.13
C ILE A 45 -20.71 -7.53 0.76
N SER A 46 -19.85 -6.51 0.88
CA SER A 46 -18.41 -6.66 0.61
C SER A 46 -17.78 -7.68 1.56
N MET A 47 -18.13 -7.65 2.84
CA MET A 47 -17.68 -8.61 3.84
C MET A 47 -18.09 -10.05 3.47
N ALA A 48 -19.36 -10.26 3.12
CA ALA A 48 -19.85 -11.57 2.69
C ALA A 48 -19.11 -12.08 1.43
N GLY A 49 -18.87 -11.20 0.46
CA GLY A 49 -18.12 -11.52 -0.76
C GLY A 49 -16.67 -11.92 -0.46
N VAL A 50 -15.98 -11.15 0.38
CA VAL A 50 -14.60 -11.47 0.80
C VAL A 50 -14.54 -12.79 1.56
N ILE A 51 -15.46 -13.06 2.48
CA ILE A 51 -15.53 -14.34 3.20
C ILE A 51 -15.74 -15.50 2.23
N ALA A 52 -16.65 -15.36 1.25
CA ALA A 52 -16.90 -16.41 0.27
C ALA A 52 -15.66 -16.73 -0.56
N ILE A 53 -14.96 -15.70 -1.06
CA ILE A 53 -13.73 -15.86 -1.85
C ILE A 53 -12.59 -16.44 -1.00
N ALA A 54 -12.40 -15.92 0.22
CA ALA A 54 -11.37 -16.41 1.13
C ALA A 54 -11.63 -17.87 1.57
N GLY A 55 -12.89 -18.22 1.84
CA GLY A 55 -13.30 -19.59 2.15
C GLY A 55 -13.05 -20.53 0.97
N TRP A 56 -13.36 -20.10 -0.26
CA TRP A 56 -13.08 -20.86 -1.47
C TRP A 56 -11.58 -21.16 -1.65
N PHE A 57 -10.72 -20.14 -1.54
CA PHE A 57 -9.26 -20.32 -1.58
C PHE A 57 -8.71 -21.07 -0.37
N GLY A 58 -9.39 -21.02 0.77
CA GLY A 58 -9.03 -21.83 1.95
C GLY A 58 -9.25 -23.32 1.73
N LEU A 59 -10.33 -23.69 1.03
CA LEU A 59 -10.64 -25.08 0.66
C LEU A 59 -9.78 -25.57 -0.52
N HIS A 60 -9.41 -24.67 -1.43
CA HIS A 60 -8.56 -24.96 -2.60
C HIS A 60 -7.29 -24.10 -2.53
N PRO A 61 -6.36 -24.39 -1.61
CA PRO A 61 -5.21 -23.54 -1.37
C PRO A 61 -4.31 -23.48 -2.60
N PRO A 62 -4.04 -22.27 -3.14
CA PRO A 62 -3.06 -22.13 -4.20
C PRO A 62 -1.68 -22.47 -3.64
N GLY A 63 -0.85 -23.19 -4.40
CA GLY A 63 0.52 -23.55 -4.01
C GLY A 63 1.48 -22.35 -3.81
N PHE A 64 0.98 -21.12 -4.00
CA PHE A 64 1.73 -19.87 -3.98
C PHE A 64 1.20 -18.85 -2.95
N ALA A 65 0.39 -19.25 -1.96
CA ALA A 65 -0.22 -18.33 -1.01
C ALA A 65 0.79 -17.38 -0.31
N ALA A 66 1.92 -17.92 0.17
CA ALA A 66 2.98 -17.11 0.79
C ALA A 66 3.63 -16.12 -0.20
N GLN A 67 3.75 -16.50 -1.48
CA GLN A 67 4.32 -15.63 -2.51
C GLN A 67 3.38 -14.46 -2.83
N VAL A 68 2.06 -14.70 -2.89
CA VAL A 68 1.09 -13.61 -3.11
C VAL A 68 1.11 -12.60 -1.97
N VAL A 69 1.25 -13.06 -0.73
CA VAL A 69 1.40 -12.16 0.42
C VAL A 69 2.70 -11.34 0.31
N ALA A 70 3.82 -11.99 -0.04
CA ALA A 70 5.09 -11.29 -0.25
C ALA A 70 5.00 -10.24 -1.37
N LEU A 71 4.37 -10.57 -2.50
CA LEU A 71 4.12 -9.66 -3.60
C LEU A 71 3.24 -8.47 -3.17
N ALA A 72 2.13 -8.72 -2.47
CA ALA A 72 1.24 -7.67 -2.00
C ALA A 72 1.97 -6.69 -1.06
N PHE A 73 2.76 -7.20 -0.10
CA PHE A 73 3.56 -6.35 0.77
C PHE A 73 4.68 -5.62 0.01
N GLY A 74 5.34 -6.26 -0.95
CA GLY A 74 6.35 -5.61 -1.79
C GLY A 74 5.78 -4.45 -2.59
N LEU A 75 4.59 -4.61 -3.18
CA LEU A 75 3.89 -3.55 -3.91
C LEU A 75 3.48 -2.41 -2.96
N ALA A 76 2.90 -2.72 -1.79
CA ALA A 76 2.53 -1.72 -0.79
C ALA A 76 3.76 -0.97 -0.24
N ALA A 77 4.86 -1.67 0.00
CA ALA A 77 6.14 -1.11 0.46
C ALA A 77 6.75 -0.17 -0.59
N SER A 78 6.65 -0.51 -1.87
CA SER A 78 7.19 0.34 -2.95
C SER A 78 6.35 1.59 -3.24
N SER A 79 5.07 1.61 -2.85
CA SER A 79 4.12 2.64 -3.26
C SER A 79 3.57 3.45 -2.07
N ILE A 80 2.65 2.86 -1.32
CA ILE A 80 1.88 3.55 -0.28
C ILE A 80 2.77 3.91 0.91
N PHE A 81 3.67 3.01 1.33
CA PHE A 81 4.48 3.24 2.53
C PHE A 81 5.35 4.52 2.47
N PRO A 82 6.15 4.76 1.41
CA PRO A 82 6.93 6.00 1.30
C PRO A 82 6.05 7.24 1.27
N ALA A 83 4.92 7.19 0.56
CA ALA A 83 3.99 8.31 0.47
C ALA A 83 3.39 8.67 1.84
N LEU A 84 2.98 7.67 2.63
CA LEU A 84 2.48 7.87 3.99
C LEU A 84 3.57 8.41 4.92
N MET A 85 4.78 7.83 4.89
CA MET A 85 5.91 8.29 5.70
C MET A 85 6.28 9.75 5.38
N MET A 86 6.37 10.11 4.11
CA MET A 86 6.64 11.49 3.71
C MET A 86 5.48 12.43 4.06
N GLY A 87 4.23 11.98 3.96
CA GLY A 87 3.07 12.79 4.35
C GLY A 87 3.08 13.19 5.83
N ILE A 88 3.57 12.32 6.72
CA ILE A 88 3.67 12.61 8.15
C ILE A 88 4.98 13.36 8.48
N PHE A 89 6.11 12.96 7.88
CA PHE A 89 7.44 13.42 8.28
C PHE A 89 8.10 14.45 7.35
N ASN A 90 7.46 14.84 6.24
CA ASN A 90 7.99 15.85 5.33
C ASN A 90 6.96 16.93 4.93
N LYS A 91 7.17 18.18 5.34
CA LYS A 91 6.29 19.33 5.03
C LYS A 91 6.37 19.77 3.57
N ARG A 92 7.44 19.39 2.86
CA ARG A 92 7.73 19.84 1.49
C ARG A 92 7.13 18.94 0.43
N VAL A 93 6.83 17.69 0.77
CA VAL A 93 6.26 16.72 -0.17
C VAL A 93 4.82 17.10 -0.48
N ASN A 94 4.51 17.20 -1.76
CA ASN A 94 3.20 17.61 -2.28
C ASN A 94 2.54 16.46 -3.05
N ASN A 95 1.27 16.66 -3.42
CA ASN A 95 0.48 15.64 -4.12
C ASN A 95 1.15 15.16 -5.41
N THR A 96 1.74 16.06 -6.19
CA THR A 96 2.43 15.71 -7.45
C THR A 96 3.64 14.82 -7.20
N GLY A 97 4.50 15.16 -6.23
CA GLY A 97 5.64 14.35 -5.87
C GLY A 97 5.24 13.00 -5.27
N ALA A 98 4.25 12.99 -4.38
CA ALA A 98 3.73 11.74 -3.81
C ALA A 98 3.18 10.80 -4.89
N VAL A 99 2.36 11.30 -5.82
CA VAL A 99 1.78 10.48 -6.91
C VAL A 99 2.87 9.97 -7.85
N LEU A 100 3.80 10.82 -8.30
CA LEU A 100 4.87 10.38 -9.19
C LEU A 100 5.84 9.41 -8.50
N GLY A 101 6.11 9.60 -7.21
CA GLY A 101 6.87 8.65 -6.39
C GLY A 101 6.18 7.29 -6.30
N MET A 102 4.87 7.28 -5.98
CA MET A 102 4.07 6.06 -5.94
C MET A 102 4.09 5.31 -7.28
N LEU A 103 3.91 6.03 -8.40
CA LEU A 103 3.96 5.44 -9.73
C LEU A 103 5.35 4.88 -10.06
N ALA A 104 6.42 5.62 -9.78
CA ALA A 104 7.78 5.16 -10.04
C ALA A 104 8.15 3.91 -9.23
N GLY A 105 7.84 3.91 -7.92
CA GLY A 105 8.08 2.75 -7.05
C GLY A 105 7.26 1.53 -7.45
N LEU A 106 5.97 1.73 -7.72
CA LEU A 106 5.06 0.67 -8.15
C LEU A 106 5.48 0.07 -9.50
N LEU A 107 5.70 0.92 -10.52
CA LEU A 107 6.05 0.46 -11.86
C LEU A 107 7.42 -0.21 -11.88
N SER A 108 8.42 0.33 -11.20
CA SER A 108 9.75 -0.32 -11.12
C SER A 108 9.65 -1.72 -10.50
N THR A 109 8.82 -1.88 -9.47
CA THR A 109 8.60 -3.15 -8.79
C THR A 109 7.81 -4.13 -9.65
N LEU A 110 6.73 -3.68 -10.30
CA LEU A 110 5.93 -4.50 -11.20
C LEU A 110 6.74 -4.95 -12.42
N ILE A 111 7.52 -4.05 -13.03
CA ILE A 111 8.37 -4.39 -14.16
C ILE A 111 9.37 -5.46 -13.75
N TYR A 112 10.02 -5.32 -12.59
CA TYR A 112 10.95 -6.32 -12.10
C TYR A 112 10.26 -7.67 -11.83
N ILE A 113 9.07 -7.67 -11.22
CA ILE A 113 8.29 -8.89 -11.00
C ILE A 113 7.95 -9.58 -12.33
N PHE A 114 7.38 -8.84 -13.29
CA PHE A 114 6.96 -9.40 -14.58
C PHE A 114 8.14 -9.83 -15.44
N TRP A 115 9.29 -9.17 -15.32
CA TRP A 115 10.51 -9.56 -16.02
C TRP A 115 10.90 -11.02 -15.73
N PHE A 116 10.75 -11.48 -14.48
CA PHE A 116 11.12 -12.83 -14.05
C PHE A 116 9.96 -13.82 -13.92
N LYS A 117 8.73 -13.33 -13.69
CA LYS A 117 7.53 -14.18 -13.53
C LYS A 117 6.62 -14.21 -14.76
N GLY A 118 6.98 -13.49 -15.82
CA GLY A 118 6.14 -13.32 -17.00
C GLY A 118 5.19 -12.13 -16.86
N TRP A 119 4.87 -11.52 -17.99
CA TRP A 119 3.90 -10.44 -18.10
C TRP A 119 2.52 -10.93 -17.70
N PHE A 120 1.93 -10.26 -16.70
CA PHE A 120 0.65 -10.65 -16.11
C PHE A 120 0.63 -12.12 -15.62
N PHE A 121 1.79 -12.67 -15.26
CA PHE A 121 1.96 -14.07 -14.85
C PHE A 121 1.58 -15.09 -15.94
N VAL A 122 1.64 -14.70 -17.22
CA VAL A 122 1.42 -15.60 -18.36
C VAL A 122 2.71 -16.41 -18.61
N PRO A 123 2.67 -17.75 -18.53
CA PRO A 123 3.84 -18.59 -18.78
C PRO A 123 4.42 -18.39 -20.19
N GLY A 124 5.74 -18.31 -20.32
CA GLY A 124 6.44 -18.13 -21.60
C GLY A 124 6.62 -16.67 -22.03
N THR A 125 6.24 -15.72 -21.19
CA THR A 125 6.43 -14.28 -21.43
C THR A 125 7.52 -13.66 -20.55
N GLU A 126 8.19 -14.47 -19.74
CA GLU A 126 9.34 -14.06 -18.94
C GLU A 126 10.52 -13.63 -19.83
N MET A 127 11.20 -12.56 -19.40
CA MET A 127 12.30 -11.96 -20.14
C MET A 127 13.67 -12.47 -19.66
N ALA A 128 13.73 -13.06 -18.47
CA ALA A 128 14.91 -13.73 -17.94
C ALA A 128 14.54 -14.89 -17.01
N ALA A 129 15.42 -15.88 -16.92
CA ALA A 129 15.24 -16.99 -15.99
C ALA A 129 15.25 -16.48 -14.54
N ASN A 130 14.27 -16.92 -13.75
CA ASN A 130 14.14 -16.56 -12.34
C ASN A 130 15.16 -17.33 -11.47
N LYS A 131 16.43 -16.95 -11.57
CA LYS A 131 17.53 -17.53 -10.81
C LYS A 131 18.41 -16.44 -10.19
N PRO A 132 19.09 -16.72 -9.05
CA PRO A 132 19.93 -15.74 -8.36
C PRO A 132 20.95 -15.01 -9.24
N ASP A 133 21.54 -15.69 -10.22
CA ASP A 133 22.53 -15.09 -11.15
C ASP A 133 21.97 -13.92 -11.96
N ASN A 134 20.66 -13.93 -12.22
CA ASN A 134 20.00 -12.91 -13.04
C ASN A 134 19.34 -11.82 -12.19
N TRP A 135 19.26 -12.02 -10.86
CA TRP A 135 18.61 -11.07 -9.97
C TRP A 135 19.46 -9.82 -9.77
N PHE A 136 18.81 -8.67 -9.86
CA PHE A 136 19.43 -7.40 -9.52
C PHE A 136 19.86 -7.41 -8.04
N LEU A 137 21.17 -7.27 -7.81
CA LEU A 137 21.77 -7.32 -6.47
C LEU A 137 21.44 -8.60 -5.68
N GLY A 138 21.11 -9.70 -6.36
CA GLY A 138 20.68 -10.95 -5.71
C GLY A 138 19.30 -10.86 -5.05
N ILE A 139 18.51 -9.83 -5.35
CA ILE A 139 17.18 -9.63 -4.77
C ILE A 139 16.13 -10.37 -5.59
N GLN A 140 15.49 -11.36 -4.98
CA GLN A 140 14.39 -12.08 -5.60
C GLN A 140 13.23 -11.12 -5.96
N PRO A 141 12.46 -11.41 -7.03
CA PRO A 141 11.35 -10.56 -7.49
C PRO A 141 10.34 -10.19 -6.39
N GLU A 142 10.02 -11.12 -5.51
CA GLU A 142 9.07 -10.95 -4.42
C GLU A 142 9.58 -9.98 -3.33
N ALA A 143 10.90 -9.76 -3.22
CA ALA A 143 11.52 -8.90 -2.23
C ALA A 143 11.92 -7.51 -2.77
N PHE A 144 11.70 -7.26 -4.07
CA PHE A 144 12.16 -6.04 -4.74
C PHE A 144 11.45 -4.76 -4.27
N GLY A 145 10.34 -4.87 -3.53
CA GLY A 145 9.59 -3.74 -3.00
C GLY A 145 10.42 -2.75 -2.17
N THR A 146 11.52 -3.19 -1.57
CA THR A 146 12.48 -2.33 -0.86
C THR A 146 13.22 -1.36 -1.79
N ILE A 147 13.68 -1.84 -2.95
CA ILE A 147 14.29 -1.01 -3.99
C ILE A 147 13.23 -0.07 -4.60
N GLY A 148 12.03 -0.58 -4.86
CA GLY A 148 10.90 0.23 -5.27
C GLY A 148 10.57 1.36 -4.29
N ALA A 149 10.67 1.09 -2.97
CA ALA A 149 10.45 2.09 -1.94
C ALA A 149 11.53 3.20 -1.99
N ALA A 150 12.79 2.82 -2.17
CA ALA A 150 13.90 3.77 -2.33
C ALA A 150 13.69 4.66 -3.57
N ILE A 151 13.26 4.07 -4.70
CA ILE A 151 12.91 4.80 -5.92
C ILE A 151 11.77 5.79 -5.66
N ASN A 152 10.72 5.37 -4.96
CA ASN A 152 9.61 6.23 -4.60
C ASN A 152 10.04 7.42 -3.73
N PHE A 153 10.80 7.18 -2.64
CA PHE A 153 11.35 8.26 -1.83
C PHE A 153 12.17 9.24 -2.67
N ALA A 154 13.07 8.74 -3.52
CA ALA A 154 13.91 9.57 -4.38
C ALA A 154 13.07 10.43 -5.34
N VAL A 155 12.16 9.81 -6.09
CA VAL A 155 11.32 10.51 -7.06
C VAL A 155 10.40 11.52 -6.36
N ALA A 156 9.73 11.13 -5.28
CA ALA A 156 8.85 12.03 -4.55
C ALA A 156 9.59 13.26 -4.02
N ILE A 157 10.76 13.07 -3.40
CA ILE A 157 11.57 14.18 -2.88
C ILE A 157 12.04 15.10 -4.02
N LEU A 158 12.55 14.53 -5.12
CA LEU A 158 13.07 15.29 -6.26
C LEU A 158 11.95 16.09 -6.94
N ILE A 159 10.83 15.44 -7.26
CA ILE A 159 9.68 16.09 -7.91
C ILE A 159 9.10 17.16 -6.99
N SER A 160 8.93 16.86 -5.69
CA SER A 160 8.40 17.86 -4.77
C SER A 160 9.29 19.10 -4.73
N LYS A 161 10.62 18.99 -4.75
CA LYS A 161 11.53 20.15 -4.77
C LYS A 161 11.31 21.07 -5.99
N VAL A 162 10.99 20.52 -7.15
CA VAL A 162 10.80 21.28 -8.41
C VAL A 162 9.34 21.64 -8.71
N THR A 163 8.41 21.25 -7.84
CA THR A 163 6.97 21.57 -7.95
C THR A 163 6.49 22.46 -6.81
N LYS A 164 5.28 23.03 -6.93
CA LYS A 164 4.73 24.00 -5.97
C LYS A 164 4.70 23.44 -4.54
N ALA A 165 5.16 24.21 -3.57
CA ALA A 165 5.08 23.80 -2.16
C ALA A 165 3.61 23.58 -1.73
N PRO A 166 3.34 22.67 -0.78
CA PRO A 166 2.02 22.55 -0.16
C PRO A 166 1.57 23.89 0.45
N PRO A 167 0.27 24.23 0.43
CA PRO A 167 -0.26 25.40 1.12
C PRO A 167 0.09 25.41 2.61
N GLU A 168 0.21 26.60 3.22
CA GLU A 168 0.62 26.76 4.63
C GLU A 168 -0.25 25.95 5.61
N HIS A 169 -1.58 25.96 5.43
CA HIS A 169 -2.48 25.18 6.28
C HIS A 169 -2.21 23.67 6.27
N ILE A 170 -1.69 23.12 5.15
CA ILE A 170 -1.28 21.71 5.07
C ILE A 170 0.04 21.49 5.79
N GLN A 171 0.98 22.43 5.67
CA GLN A 171 2.25 22.35 6.39
C GLN A 171 2.03 22.41 7.91
N HIS A 172 1.11 23.26 8.37
CA HIS A 172 0.72 23.37 9.77
C HIS A 172 0.01 22.10 10.25
N LEU A 173 -0.87 21.49 9.44
CA LEU A 173 -1.48 20.21 9.77
C LEU A 173 -0.41 19.12 9.99
N VAL A 174 0.63 19.09 9.15
CA VAL A 174 1.75 18.15 9.30
C VAL A 174 2.56 18.42 10.58
N GLU A 175 2.70 19.68 11.00
CA GLU A 175 3.33 20.05 12.26
C GLU A 175 2.50 19.59 13.46
N ASP A 176 1.21 19.88 13.45
CA ASP A 176 0.28 19.53 14.52
C ASP A 176 0.19 18.01 14.74
N ILE A 177 0.29 17.22 13.67
CA ILE A 177 0.33 15.75 13.76
C ILE A 177 1.61 15.26 14.45
N ARG A 178 2.72 16.01 14.36
CA ARG A 178 4.00 15.62 15.00
C ARG A 178 4.09 16.02 16.45
N THR A 179 3.46 17.13 16.84
CA THR A 179 3.41 17.58 18.23
C THR A 179 2.23 16.94 18.94
N PRO A 180 2.44 15.99 19.87
CA PRO A 180 1.33 15.38 20.59
C PRO A 180 0.54 16.46 21.34
N ARG A 181 -0.79 16.47 21.21
CA ARG A 181 -1.65 17.28 22.07
C ARG A 181 -1.41 16.86 23.52
N GLY A 182 -0.71 17.70 24.29
CA GLY A 182 -0.36 17.43 25.69
C GLY A 182 1.13 17.20 25.98
N ALA A 183 2.04 17.33 24.99
CA ALA A 183 3.47 17.47 25.28
C ALA A 183 3.68 18.84 25.97
N GLY A 184 3.71 18.84 27.31
CA GLY A 184 4.02 20.02 28.10
C GLY A 184 5.36 20.61 27.70
N ALA A 185 5.51 21.93 27.86
CA ALA A 185 6.80 22.60 27.68
C ALA A 185 7.88 21.88 28.50
N ALA A 186 9.06 21.68 27.90
CA ALA A 186 10.19 21.11 28.59
C ALA A 186 10.43 21.92 29.89
N THR A 187 10.30 21.26 31.04
CA THR A 187 10.78 21.82 32.29
C THR A 187 12.28 21.63 32.30
N ASP A 188 13.03 22.72 32.12
CA ASP A 188 14.48 22.72 32.30
C ASP A 188 14.82 22.20 33.71
N HIS A 189 15.80 21.30 33.78
CA HIS A 189 16.40 20.80 35.03
C HIS A 189 17.57 21.68 35.45
#